data_AF-A0A8T8DZQ4-F1
#
_entry.id   AF-A0A8T8DZQ4-F1
#
_cell.length_a   1.000
_cell.length_b   1.000
_cell.length_c   1.000
_cell.angle_alpha   90.00
_cell.angle_beta   90.00
_cell.angle_gamma   90.00
#
_symmetry.space_group_name_H-M   'P 1'
#
loop_
_entity.id
_entity.type
_entity.pdbx_description
1 polymer ?
#
loop_
_entity_poly.entity_id
_entity_poly.type
_entity_poly.pdbx_seq_one_letter_code
_entity_poly.pdbx_strand_id
1 'polypeptide(L)'
;MSFLSAVRSKNYSDLLTFGRSKPRVLAIVAGETIFLEVSFLVASPPYLPVPVESSTALLLIGALALFLAIILYSLLSGLGYRTYSTKYHDPISILKCWIAYLAFSATLVYISYLFLVFPYSENIIPKPVDIGLGAIFSTSYAIVIVSTIYTEDRFSDDSTPKHEDITMFLSAADSLRHKPESEIIDQPDIFVKAGKNILRGLQVSDLEDTSKLAEELQDWLDTFENRELQGQKKMVGDLPDSNTRFDIWDERYEKFKDVREEIEKMDKPATHKVLLSIRSRKP
;
A
#
# COMPACT_ATOMS: atom_id res chain seq x y z
N MET A 1 -9.22 -10.66 -24.14
CA MET A 1 -8.95 -9.35 -23.49
C MET A 1 -7.62 -9.45 -22.78
N SER A 2 -6.59 -8.74 -23.25
CA SER A 2 -5.23 -8.92 -22.71
C SER A 2 -5.10 -8.25 -21.35
N PHE A 3 -4.38 -8.88 -20.42
CA PHE A 3 -4.00 -8.34 -19.11
C PHE A 3 -3.40 -6.91 -19.21
N LEU A 4 -2.76 -6.61 -20.35
CA LEU A 4 -2.22 -5.29 -20.70
C LEU A 4 -3.29 -4.21 -20.93
N SER A 5 -4.50 -4.56 -21.37
CA SER A 5 -5.59 -3.58 -21.50
C SER A 5 -6.19 -3.18 -20.14
N ALA A 6 -6.09 -4.05 -19.13
CA ALA A 6 -6.55 -3.78 -17.77
C ALA A 6 -5.57 -2.92 -16.94
N VAL A 7 -4.35 -2.71 -17.44
CA VAL A 7 -3.39 -1.73 -16.91
C VAL A 7 -3.69 -0.32 -17.45
N ARG A 8 -4.47 -0.21 -18.54
CA ARG A 8 -4.70 1.04 -19.29
C ARG A 8 -5.74 1.98 -18.65
N SER A 9 -6.44 1.58 -17.59
CA SER A 9 -7.44 2.42 -16.91
C SER A 9 -6.94 3.11 -15.64
N LYS A 10 -5.66 2.91 -15.26
CA LYS A 10 -5.03 3.61 -14.13
C LYS A 10 -3.85 4.41 -14.66
N ASN A 11 -3.66 5.63 -14.17
CA ASN A 11 -2.41 6.36 -14.42
C ASN A 11 -1.26 5.51 -13.88
N TYR A 12 -0.39 5.03 -14.75
CA TYR A 12 0.76 4.18 -14.39
C TYR A 12 1.64 4.84 -13.31
N SER A 13 1.63 6.18 -13.24
CA SER A 13 2.28 6.95 -12.17
C SER A 13 1.79 6.56 -10.79
N ASP A 14 0.50 6.27 -10.61
CA ASP A 14 -0.10 6.10 -9.29
C ASP A 14 0.27 4.73 -8.69
N LEU A 15 0.58 3.75 -9.57
CA LEU A 15 1.13 2.45 -9.16
C LEU A 15 2.56 2.57 -8.65
N LEU A 16 3.31 3.55 -9.13
CA LEU A 16 4.69 3.81 -8.71
C LEU A 16 4.73 4.73 -7.50
N THR A 17 3.87 5.75 -7.44
CA THR A 17 3.92 6.76 -6.38
C THR A 17 3.14 6.37 -5.12
N PHE A 18 2.19 5.44 -5.20
CA PHE A 18 1.33 5.06 -4.07
C PHE A 18 0.64 6.28 -3.43
N GLY A 19 0.24 7.25 -4.26
CA GLY A 19 -0.41 8.48 -3.77
C GLY A 19 0.51 9.53 -3.18
N ARG A 20 1.84 9.40 -3.36
CA ARG A 20 2.80 10.43 -3.00
C ARG A 20 3.01 11.40 -4.14
N SER A 21 3.52 12.59 -3.82
CA SER A 21 3.86 13.58 -4.83
C SER A 21 4.87 13.03 -5.84
N LYS A 22 4.51 13.11 -7.13
CA LYS A 22 5.35 12.72 -8.26
C LYS A 22 6.78 13.29 -8.19
N PRO A 23 7.00 14.59 -7.90
CA PRO A 23 8.36 15.13 -7.81
C PRO A 23 9.20 14.49 -6.71
N ARG A 24 8.60 14.10 -5.58
CA ARG A 24 9.32 13.45 -4.48
C ARG A 24 9.78 12.04 -4.86
N VAL A 25 8.90 11.25 -5.47
CA VAL A 25 9.25 9.90 -5.94
C VAL A 25 10.29 9.98 -7.06
N LEU A 26 10.18 10.96 -7.97
CA LEU A 26 11.19 11.19 -9.00
C LEU A 26 12.55 11.60 -8.43
N ALA A 27 12.59 12.38 -7.35
CA ALA A 27 13.84 12.76 -6.69
C ALA A 27 14.56 11.54 -6.09
N ILE A 28 13.82 10.63 -5.44
CA ILE A 28 14.35 9.37 -4.92
C ILE A 28 14.90 8.52 -6.08
N VAL A 29 14.10 8.32 -7.13
CA VAL A 29 14.52 7.55 -8.31
C VAL A 29 15.78 8.16 -8.94
N ALA A 30 15.84 9.48 -9.12
CA ALA A 30 17.00 10.16 -9.68
C ALA A 30 18.25 9.98 -8.79
N GLY A 31 18.12 10.14 -7.48
CA GLY A 31 19.21 9.95 -6.53
C GLY A 31 19.78 8.53 -6.57
N GLU A 32 18.91 7.53 -6.53
CA GLU A 32 19.32 6.11 -6.57
C GLU A 32 19.89 5.72 -7.94
N THR A 33 19.38 6.30 -9.04
CA THR A 33 19.92 6.05 -10.39
C THR A 33 21.35 6.58 -10.51
N ILE A 34 21.60 7.81 -10.05
CA ILE A 34 22.94 8.40 -10.07
C ILE A 34 23.92 7.55 -9.27
N PHE A 35 23.52 7.09 -8.08
CA PHE A 35 24.37 6.24 -7.25
C PHE A 35 24.71 4.90 -7.94
N LEU A 36 23.72 4.29 -8.60
CA LEU A 36 23.89 3.06 -9.36
C LEU A 36 24.83 3.26 -10.56
N GLU A 37 24.64 4.31 -11.36
CA GLU A 37 25.50 4.61 -12.52
C GLU A 37 26.94 4.94 -12.12
N VAL A 38 27.15 5.74 -11.06
CA VAL A 38 28.49 6.02 -10.53
C VAL A 38 29.15 4.73 -10.06
N SER A 39 28.40 3.83 -9.42
CA SER A 39 28.93 2.53 -8.99
C SER A 39 29.35 1.67 -10.18
N PHE A 40 28.60 1.66 -11.28
CA PHE A 40 28.97 0.94 -12.51
C PHE A 40 30.12 1.58 -13.29
N LEU A 41 30.32 2.90 -13.19
CA LEU A 41 31.45 3.59 -13.82
C LEU A 41 32.75 3.40 -13.04
N VAL A 42 32.68 3.36 -11.70
CA VAL A 42 33.84 3.21 -10.82
C VAL A 42 34.23 1.74 -10.65
N ALA A 43 33.26 0.83 -10.64
CA ALA A 43 33.53 -0.60 -10.67
C ALA A 43 33.83 -1.03 -12.11
N SER A 44 35.08 -1.41 -12.40
CA SER A 44 35.41 -2.18 -13.60
C SER A 44 34.34 -3.26 -13.79
N PRO A 45 33.75 -3.44 -14.99
CA PRO A 45 32.64 -4.35 -15.19
C PRO A 45 33.04 -5.71 -14.61
N PRO A 46 32.28 -6.26 -13.65
CA PRO A 46 32.70 -7.45 -12.94
C PRO A 46 32.77 -8.57 -13.96
N TYR A 47 33.98 -8.85 -14.45
CA TYR A 47 34.34 -10.15 -14.96
C TYR A 47 34.24 -11.06 -13.74
N LEU A 48 33.03 -11.55 -13.48
CA LEU A 48 32.79 -12.71 -12.66
C LEU A 48 32.86 -13.89 -13.63
N PRO A 49 34.04 -14.49 -13.86
CA PRO A 49 34.09 -15.81 -14.46
C PRO A 49 33.45 -16.74 -13.41
N VAL A 50 32.13 -16.91 -13.47
CA VAL A 50 31.41 -17.84 -12.59
C VAL A 50 31.93 -19.23 -12.95
N PRO A 51 32.83 -19.85 -12.14
CA PRO A 51 33.51 -21.08 -12.51
C PRO A 51 32.69 -22.25 -11.98
N VAL A 52 31.41 -22.28 -12.36
CA VAL A 52 30.45 -23.28 -11.92
C VAL A 52 29.83 -23.85 -13.18
N GLU A 53 29.58 -25.17 -13.23
CA GLU A 53 28.78 -25.76 -14.29
C GLU A 53 27.54 -24.88 -14.53
N SER A 54 27.32 -24.51 -15.80
CA SER A 54 26.38 -23.46 -16.20
C SER A 54 24.97 -23.66 -15.63
N SER A 55 24.59 -24.91 -15.37
CA SER A 55 23.33 -25.33 -14.74
C SER A 55 23.21 -24.90 -13.27
N THR A 56 24.23 -25.13 -12.44
CA THR A 56 24.19 -24.79 -11.00
C THR A 56 24.22 -23.28 -10.78
N ALA A 57 24.99 -22.55 -11.60
CA ALA A 57 24.98 -21.09 -11.59
C ALA A 57 23.59 -20.51 -11.93
N LEU A 58 22.94 -21.03 -12.97
CA LEU A 58 21.59 -20.63 -13.37
C LEU A 58 20.56 -20.90 -12.27
N LEU A 59 20.66 -22.04 -11.58
CA LEU A 59 19.78 -22.37 -10.45
C LEU A 59 19.94 -21.40 -9.28
N LEU A 60 21.18 -21.08 -8.89
CA LEU A 60 21.47 -20.13 -7.81
C LEU A 60 20.98 -18.72 -8.15
N ILE A 61 21.23 -18.25 -9.38
CA ILE A 61 20.77 -16.95 -9.87
C ILE A 61 19.23 -16.90 -9.88
N GLY A 62 18.57 -17.96 -10.36
CA GLY A 62 17.11 -18.06 -10.38
C GLY A 62 16.51 -18.07 -8.97
N ALA A 63 17.09 -18.82 -8.04
CA ALA A 63 16.65 -18.87 -6.64
C ALA A 63 16.79 -17.51 -5.95
N LEU A 64 17.91 -16.81 -6.17
CA LEU A 64 18.14 -15.47 -5.63
C LEU A 64 17.17 -14.44 -6.21
N ALA A 65 16.94 -14.47 -7.53
CA ALA A 65 15.98 -13.58 -8.19
C ALA A 65 14.55 -13.79 -7.65
N LEU A 66 14.14 -15.05 -7.44
CA LEU A 66 12.84 -15.37 -6.84
C LEU A 66 12.74 -14.87 -5.40
N PHE A 67 13.79 -15.06 -4.59
CA PHE A 67 13.83 -14.58 -3.22
C PHE A 67 13.70 -13.04 -3.14
N LEU A 68 14.43 -12.31 -3.99
CA LEU A 68 14.33 -10.85 -4.10
C LEU A 68 12.93 -10.42 -4.57
N ALA A 69 12.34 -11.13 -5.53
CA ALA A 69 10.98 -10.86 -5.99
C ALA A 69 9.94 -10.98 -4.87
N ILE A 70 10.10 -11.97 -3.98
CA ILE A 70 9.24 -12.14 -2.79
C ILE A 70 9.44 -10.96 -1.82
N ILE A 71 10.69 -10.58 -1.54
CA ILE A 71 10.99 -9.42 -0.67
C ILE A 71 10.34 -8.15 -1.22
N LEU A 72 10.46 -7.89 -2.52
CA LEU A 72 9.85 -6.74 -3.17
C LEU A 72 8.33 -6.74 -2.99
N TYR A 73 7.66 -7.88 -3.17
CA TYR A 73 6.22 -7.99 -2.94
C TYR A 73 5.84 -7.69 -1.49
N SER A 74 6.60 -8.23 -0.52
CA SER A 74 6.38 -7.96 0.90
C SER A 74 6.56 -6.48 1.25
N LEU A 75 7.58 -5.82 0.70
CA LEU A 75 7.80 -4.38 0.90
C LEU A 75 6.67 -3.54 0.29
N LEU A 76 6.24 -3.84 -0.94
CA LEU A 76 5.12 -3.15 -1.58
C LEU A 76 3.81 -3.35 -0.82
N SER A 77 3.58 -4.54 -0.26
CA SER A 77 2.43 -4.77 0.62
C SER A 77 2.53 -4.00 1.94
N GLY A 78 3.74 -3.85 2.50
CA GLY A 78 3.97 -3.04 3.69
C GLY A 78 3.77 -1.55 3.41
N LEU A 79 4.18 -1.08 2.24
CA LEU A 79 3.96 0.28 1.78
C LEU A 79 2.46 0.55 1.51
N GLY A 80 1.78 -0.36 0.83
CA GLY A 80 0.34 -0.30 0.60
C GLY A 80 -0.45 -0.28 1.90
N TYR A 81 -0.04 -1.05 2.90
CA TYR A 81 -0.65 -1.04 4.23
C TYR A 81 -0.53 0.30 4.95
N ARG A 82 0.43 1.16 4.60
CA ARG A 82 0.53 2.50 5.18
C ARG A 82 -0.35 3.53 4.48
N THR A 83 -0.78 3.25 3.25
CA THR A 83 -1.69 4.15 2.54
C THR A 83 -3.11 4.06 3.10
N TYR A 84 -3.89 5.14 2.96
CA TYR A 84 -5.32 5.19 3.35
C TYR A 84 -6.27 4.81 2.20
N SER A 85 -5.76 4.13 1.15
CA SER A 85 -6.57 3.66 0.02
C SER A 85 -6.84 2.17 0.11
N THR A 86 -8.11 1.79 0.00
CA THR A 86 -8.54 0.38 0.03
C THR A 86 -7.96 -0.44 -1.12
N LYS A 87 -7.65 0.20 -2.26
CA LYS A 87 -7.05 -0.44 -3.42
C LYS A 87 -5.70 -1.09 -3.09
N TYR A 88 -4.83 -0.44 -2.31
CA TYR A 88 -3.50 -1.00 -2.01
C TYR A 88 -3.51 -2.05 -0.89
N HIS A 89 -4.69 -2.35 -0.33
CA HIS A 89 -4.89 -3.49 0.58
C HIS A 89 -5.36 -4.75 -0.15
N ASP A 90 -5.61 -4.66 -1.46
CA ASP A 90 -5.96 -5.77 -2.33
C ASP A 90 -4.70 -6.41 -2.95
N PRO A 91 -4.51 -7.75 -2.81
CA PRO A 91 -3.39 -8.48 -3.41
C PRO A 91 -3.20 -8.26 -4.91
N ILE A 92 -4.28 -8.08 -5.67
CA ILE A 92 -4.21 -7.89 -7.12
C ILE A 92 -3.62 -6.52 -7.45
N SER A 93 -3.98 -5.49 -6.69
CA SER A 93 -3.41 -4.15 -6.86
C SER A 93 -1.94 -4.09 -6.46
N ILE A 94 -1.52 -4.78 -5.39
CA ILE A 94 -0.10 -4.92 -5.04
C ILE A 94 0.67 -5.68 -6.14
N LEU A 95 0.08 -6.73 -6.73
CA LEU A 95 0.70 -7.43 -7.85
C LEU A 95 0.90 -6.51 -9.07
N LYS A 96 -0.06 -5.62 -9.37
CA LYS A 96 0.10 -4.61 -10.43
C LYS A 96 1.25 -3.64 -10.12
N CYS A 97 1.39 -3.21 -8.87
CA CYS A 97 2.52 -2.36 -8.45
C CYS A 97 3.84 -3.11 -8.59
N TRP A 98 3.88 -4.38 -8.18
CA TRP A 98 5.06 -5.24 -8.31
C TRP A 98 5.52 -5.39 -9.77
N ILE A 99 4.59 -5.65 -10.69
CA ILE A 99 4.89 -5.70 -12.14
C ILE A 99 5.38 -4.33 -12.63
N ALA A 100 4.74 -3.23 -12.20
CA ALA A 100 5.12 -1.88 -12.62
C ALA A 100 6.55 -1.54 -12.19
N TYR A 101 6.91 -1.82 -10.93
CA TYR A 101 8.25 -1.59 -10.41
C TYR A 101 9.30 -2.43 -11.14
N LEU A 102 9.04 -3.71 -11.38
CA LEU A 102 9.97 -4.57 -12.13
C LEU A 102 10.15 -4.15 -13.57
N ALA A 103 9.07 -3.74 -14.26
CA ALA A 103 9.15 -3.24 -15.63
C ALA A 103 9.94 -1.93 -15.70
N PHE A 104 9.71 -1.03 -14.74
CA PHE A 104 10.42 0.24 -14.63
C PHE A 104 11.92 0.01 -14.39
N SER A 105 12.28 -0.79 -13.38
CA SER A 105 13.68 -1.09 -13.07
C SER A 105 14.38 -1.87 -14.18
N ALA A 106 13.70 -2.82 -14.83
CA ALA A 106 14.26 -3.58 -15.94
C ALA A 106 14.56 -2.66 -17.14
N THR A 107 13.70 -1.68 -17.40
CA THR A 107 13.92 -0.69 -18.47
C THR A 107 15.16 0.14 -18.20
N LEU A 108 15.33 0.65 -16.96
CA LEU A 108 16.50 1.43 -16.58
C LEU A 108 17.80 0.60 -16.68
N VAL A 109 17.81 -0.60 -16.10
CA VAL A 109 18.98 -1.50 -16.17
C VAL A 109 19.32 -1.87 -17.61
N TYR A 110 18.32 -2.08 -18.47
CA TYR A 110 18.54 -2.35 -19.89
C TYR A 110 19.13 -1.15 -20.63
N ILE A 111 18.66 0.07 -20.35
CA ILE A 111 19.25 1.30 -20.89
C ILE A 111 20.71 1.42 -20.45
N SER A 112 21.02 1.21 -19.16
CA SER A 112 22.40 1.21 -18.67
C SER A 112 23.26 0.13 -19.35
N TYR A 113 22.73 -1.06 -19.60
CA TYR A 113 23.42 -2.11 -20.35
C TYR A 113 23.77 -1.66 -21.78
N LEU A 114 22.84 -1.01 -22.48
CA LEU A 114 23.07 -0.50 -23.84
C LEU A 114 24.14 0.59 -23.88
N PHE A 115 24.26 1.42 -22.84
CA PHE A 115 25.27 2.47 -22.79
C PHE A 115 26.65 1.97 -22.34
N LEU A 116 26.70 1.02 -21.40
CA LEU A 116 27.94 0.64 -20.71
C LEU A 116 28.55 -0.67 -21.22
N VAL A 117 27.73 -1.63 -21.66
CA VAL A 117 28.19 -3.00 -21.96
C VAL A 117 28.13 -3.30 -23.45
N PHE A 118 27.05 -2.88 -24.12
CA PHE A 118 26.88 -3.09 -25.56
C PHE A 118 28.06 -2.61 -26.43
N PRO A 119 28.70 -1.45 -26.16
CA PRO A 119 29.86 -1.01 -26.93
C PRO A 119 31.06 -1.97 -26.89
N TYR A 120 31.10 -2.88 -25.92
CA TYR A 120 32.21 -3.83 -25.72
C TYR A 120 31.83 -5.28 -26.05
N SER A 121 30.54 -5.63 -26.01
CA SER A 121 30.08 -7.02 -26.22
C SER A 121 29.64 -7.31 -27.65
N GLU A 122 29.34 -6.27 -28.45
CA GLU A 122 28.79 -6.31 -29.82
C GLU A 122 27.54 -7.20 -30.00
N ASN A 123 26.92 -7.66 -28.90
CA ASN A 123 25.74 -8.52 -28.92
C ASN A 123 24.53 -7.76 -28.36
N ILE A 124 23.51 -7.59 -29.20
CA ILE A 124 22.25 -6.92 -28.82
C ILE A 124 21.42 -7.80 -27.87
N ILE A 125 21.52 -9.12 -28.01
CA ILE A 125 20.81 -10.09 -27.18
C ILE A 125 21.75 -10.57 -26.07
N PRO A 126 21.44 -10.31 -24.78
CA PRO A 126 22.27 -10.76 -23.67
C PRO A 126 22.31 -12.30 -23.57
N LYS A 127 23.42 -12.85 -23.05
CA LYS A 127 23.49 -14.29 -22.79
C LYS A 127 22.52 -14.67 -21.66
N PRO A 128 22.09 -15.94 -21.55
CA PRO A 128 21.15 -16.36 -20.49
C PRO A 128 21.59 -16.01 -19.06
N VAL A 129 22.90 -16.07 -18.79
CA VAL A 129 23.47 -15.68 -17.49
C VAL A 129 23.35 -14.17 -17.26
N ASP A 130 23.55 -13.35 -18.30
CA ASP A 130 23.40 -11.89 -18.24
C ASP A 130 21.94 -11.48 -18.01
N ILE A 131 20.99 -12.24 -18.57
CA ILE A 131 19.55 -12.06 -18.30
C ILE A 131 19.25 -12.30 -16.82
N GLY A 132 19.79 -13.39 -16.25
CA GLY A 132 19.61 -13.70 -14.84
C GLY A 132 20.23 -12.65 -13.91
N LEU A 133 21.43 -12.17 -14.23
CA LEU A 133 22.07 -11.07 -13.51
C LEU A 133 21.27 -9.76 -13.64
N GLY A 134 20.77 -9.44 -14.84
CA GLY A 134 19.91 -8.29 -15.07
C GLY A 134 18.62 -8.34 -14.24
N ALA A 135 18.03 -9.52 -14.08
CA ALA A 135 16.86 -9.71 -13.22
C ALA A 135 17.18 -9.45 -11.74
N ILE A 136 18.35 -9.89 -11.25
CA ILE A 136 18.82 -9.58 -9.89
C ILE A 136 19.01 -8.08 -9.72
N PHE A 137 19.77 -7.43 -10.61
CA PHE A 137 20.03 -5.98 -10.53
C PHE A 137 18.75 -5.15 -10.60
N SER A 138 17.84 -5.48 -11.52
CA SER A 138 16.54 -4.83 -11.64
C SER A 138 15.73 -4.97 -10.35
N THR A 139 15.63 -6.18 -9.80
CA THR A 139 14.85 -6.41 -8.57
C THR A 139 15.47 -5.74 -7.37
N SER A 140 16.81 -5.80 -7.23
CA SER A 140 17.54 -5.10 -6.17
C SER A 140 17.34 -3.59 -6.25
N TYR A 141 17.41 -3.01 -7.45
CA TYR A 141 17.17 -1.58 -7.65
C TYR A 141 15.74 -1.18 -7.28
N ALA A 142 14.74 -1.98 -7.68
CA ALA A 142 13.35 -1.77 -7.25
C ALA A 142 13.20 -1.86 -5.73
N ILE A 143 13.85 -2.82 -5.07
CA ILE A 143 13.86 -2.95 -3.60
C ILE A 143 14.44 -1.70 -2.95
N VAL A 144 15.54 -1.15 -3.47
CA VAL A 144 16.15 0.06 -2.91
C VAL A 144 15.18 1.23 -2.99
N ILE A 145 14.59 1.51 -4.17
CA ILE A 145 13.60 2.60 -4.30
C ILE A 145 12.44 2.43 -3.32
N VAL A 146 11.83 1.24 -3.28
CA VAL A 146 10.68 0.97 -2.40
C VAL A 146 11.08 1.08 -0.92
N SER A 147 12.29 0.64 -0.57
CA SER A 147 12.80 0.71 0.79
C SER A 147 13.03 2.16 1.23
N THR A 148 13.61 3.00 0.37
CA THR A 148 13.81 4.43 0.65
C THR A 148 12.47 5.15 0.86
N ILE A 149 11.47 4.85 0.03
CA ILE A 149 10.11 5.38 0.23
C ILE A 149 9.53 4.88 1.57
N TYR A 150 9.69 3.60 1.88
CA TYR A 150 9.16 3.00 3.11
C TYR A 150 9.83 3.55 4.39
N THR A 151 11.14 3.79 4.36
CA THR A 151 11.88 4.34 5.51
C THR A 151 11.53 5.80 5.75
N GLU A 152 11.43 6.63 4.70
CA GLU A 152 10.98 8.02 4.84
C GLU A 152 9.63 8.11 5.57
N ASP A 153 8.65 7.30 5.16
CA ASP A 153 7.34 7.26 5.83
C ASP A 153 7.44 6.80 7.30
N ARG A 154 8.42 5.96 7.63
CA ARG A 154 8.57 5.45 9.01
C ARG A 154 9.10 6.53 9.95
N PHE A 155 9.91 7.45 9.43
CA PHE A 155 10.51 8.52 10.21
C PHE A 155 9.72 9.83 10.17
N SER A 156 8.73 9.95 9.27
CA SER A 156 7.90 11.15 9.17
C SER A 156 6.64 11.16 10.06
N ASP A 157 6.14 10.00 10.49
CA ASP A 157 4.93 9.92 11.34
C ASP A 157 5.28 9.76 12.83
N ASP A 158 5.01 10.82 13.60
CA ASP A 158 5.09 10.88 15.07
C ASP A 158 3.70 10.70 15.73
N SER A 159 2.83 9.89 15.13
CA SER A 159 1.48 9.63 15.65
C SER A 159 1.13 8.15 15.60
N THR A 160 0.24 7.76 16.51
CA THR A 160 -0.35 6.44 16.70
C THR A 160 -0.46 5.66 15.38
N PRO A 161 -0.04 4.37 15.33
CA PRO A 161 -0.10 3.59 14.09
C PRO A 161 -1.53 3.59 13.53
N LYS A 162 -1.71 3.87 12.22
CA LYS A 162 -3.00 3.82 11.50
C LYS A 162 -3.92 2.68 11.94
N HIS A 163 -3.36 1.49 12.13
CA HIS A 163 -4.09 0.29 12.55
C HIS A 163 -4.71 0.41 13.94
N GLU A 164 -4.02 1.06 14.87
CA GLU A 164 -4.52 1.29 16.22
C GLU A 164 -5.74 2.23 16.17
N ASP A 165 -5.67 3.31 15.38
CA ASP A 165 -6.83 4.19 15.17
C ASP A 165 -8.00 3.44 14.51
N ILE A 166 -7.75 2.62 13.47
CA ILE A 166 -8.80 1.79 12.84
C ILE A 166 -9.43 0.82 13.85
N THR A 167 -8.60 0.13 14.65
CA THR A 167 -9.09 -0.84 15.63
C THR A 167 -9.91 -0.16 16.72
N MET A 168 -9.44 0.98 17.24
CA MET A 168 -10.15 1.78 18.23
C MET A 168 -11.48 2.28 17.68
N PHE A 169 -11.49 2.80 16.45
CA PHE A 169 -12.70 3.28 15.77
C PHE A 169 -13.75 2.17 15.60
N LEU A 170 -13.36 1.02 15.05
CA LEU A 170 -14.27 -0.11 14.82
C LEU A 170 -14.79 -0.72 16.14
N SER A 171 -13.92 -0.86 17.14
CA SER A 171 -14.30 -1.38 18.46
C SER A 171 -15.25 -0.45 19.22
N ALA A 172 -14.99 0.86 19.14
CA ALA A 172 -15.86 1.87 19.73
C ALA A 172 -17.21 1.88 19.02
N ALA A 173 -17.23 1.78 17.68
CA ALA A 173 -18.47 1.67 16.90
C ALA A 173 -19.32 0.47 17.31
N ASP A 174 -18.70 -0.70 17.49
CA ASP A 174 -19.40 -1.90 17.93
C ASP A 174 -19.94 -1.76 19.37
N SER A 175 -19.17 -1.13 20.26
CA SER A 175 -19.62 -0.83 21.63
C SER A 175 -20.82 0.13 21.63
N LEU A 176 -20.76 1.20 20.85
CA LEU A 176 -21.83 2.21 20.73
C LEU A 176 -23.12 1.65 20.15
N ARG A 177 -23.04 0.56 19.38
CA ARG A 177 -24.20 -0.14 18.84
C ARG A 177 -24.81 -1.15 19.82
N HIS A 178 -23.98 -1.99 20.45
CA HIS A 178 -24.48 -3.19 21.13
C HIS A 178 -24.55 -3.05 22.65
N LYS A 179 -23.70 -2.23 23.28
CA LYS A 179 -23.67 -2.11 24.74
C LYS A 179 -24.83 -1.25 25.26
N PRO A 180 -25.27 -1.44 26.51
CA PRO A 180 -26.22 -0.51 27.15
C PRO A 180 -25.54 0.85 27.41
N GLU A 181 -26.31 1.95 27.41
CA GLU A 181 -25.76 3.31 27.59
C GLU A 181 -24.95 3.47 28.87
N SER A 182 -25.32 2.76 29.93
CA SER A 182 -24.60 2.75 31.21
C SER A 182 -23.16 2.25 31.11
N GLU A 183 -22.81 1.47 30.08
CA GLU A 183 -21.47 0.92 29.85
C GLU A 183 -20.68 1.72 28.79
N ILE A 184 -21.30 2.73 28.19
CA ILE A 184 -20.76 3.53 27.08
C ILE A 184 -20.35 4.92 27.64
N ILE A 185 -19.35 4.92 28.52
CA ILE A 185 -18.90 6.15 29.19
C ILE A 185 -17.95 6.93 28.28
N ASP A 186 -16.80 6.33 27.92
CA ASP A 186 -15.73 6.98 27.14
C ASP A 186 -15.75 6.64 25.64
N GLN A 187 -16.64 5.75 25.21
CA GLN A 187 -16.63 5.22 23.84
C GLN A 187 -17.00 6.24 22.74
N PRO A 188 -17.89 7.22 22.98
CA PRO A 188 -18.13 8.30 22.02
C PRO A 188 -16.87 9.12 21.75
N ASP A 189 -16.15 9.52 22.81
CA ASP A 189 -14.89 10.26 22.71
C ASP A 189 -13.82 9.47 21.96
N ILE A 190 -13.67 8.17 22.26
CA ILE A 190 -12.74 7.28 21.57
C ILE A 190 -13.11 7.15 20.09
N PHE A 191 -14.39 6.96 19.79
CA PHE A 191 -14.88 6.85 18.43
C PHE A 191 -14.59 8.13 17.62
N VAL A 192 -14.93 9.30 18.17
CA VAL A 192 -14.70 10.61 17.55
C VAL A 192 -13.22 10.87 17.33
N LYS A 193 -12.40 10.64 18.36
CA LYS A 193 -10.95 10.89 18.30
C LYS A 193 -10.27 9.99 17.26
N ALA A 194 -10.55 8.69 17.28
CA ALA A 194 -10.00 7.75 16.32
C ALA A 194 -10.49 8.06 14.90
N GLY A 195 -11.77 8.41 14.74
CA GLY A 195 -12.35 8.83 13.47
C GLY A 195 -11.69 10.08 12.90
N LYS A 196 -11.45 11.11 13.72
CA LYS A 196 -10.73 12.33 13.33
C LYS A 196 -9.28 12.06 12.92
N ASN A 197 -8.59 11.14 13.60
CA ASN A 197 -7.25 10.71 13.19
C ASN A 197 -7.25 10.04 11.82
N ILE A 198 -8.21 9.13 11.58
CA ILE A 198 -8.39 8.47 10.27
C ILE A 198 -8.74 9.50 9.20
N LEU A 199 -9.65 10.44 9.49
CA LEU A 199 -10.05 11.51 8.58
C LEU A 199 -8.87 12.38 8.18
N ARG A 200 -8.04 12.80 9.14
CA ARG A 200 -6.80 13.54 8.86
C ARG A 200 -5.88 12.75 7.92
N GLY A 201 -5.72 11.45 8.16
CA GLY A 201 -4.94 10.58 7.28
C GLY A 201 -5.49 10.49 5.86
N LEU A 202 -6.82 10.42 5.71
CA LEU A 202 -7.50 10.41 4.42
C LEU A 202 -7.37 11.75 3.67
N GLN A 203 -7.49 12.88 4.37
CA GLN A 203 -7.40 14.24 3.81
C GLN A 203 -5.99 14.63 3.40
N VAL A 204 -4.96 14.12 4.09
CA VAL A 204 -3.54 14.34 3.74
C VAL A 204 -3.11 13.46 2.57
N SER A 205 -3.85 12.39 2.26
CA SER A 205 -3.52 11.50 1.15
C SER A 205 -3.90 12.13 -0.20
N ASP A 206 -2.94 12.25 -1.13
CA ASP A 206 -3.20 12.73 -2.50
C ASP A 206 -3.85 11.66 -3.42
N LEU A 207 -4.56 10.68 -2.86
CA LEU A 207 -5.17 9.58 -3.62
C LEU A 207 -6.61 9.92 -4.00
N GLU A 208 -6.96 9.77 -5.28
CA GLU A 208 -8.28 10.13 -5.80
C GLU A 208 -9.43 9.37 -5.10
N ASP A 209 -9.19 8.14 -4.63
CA ASP A 209 -10.18 7.34 -3.92
C ASP A 209 -10.33 7.63 -2.42
N THR A 210 -9.52 8.52 -1.83
CA THR A 210 -9.67 8.87 -0.40
C THR A 210 -10.65 10.02 -0.17
N SER A 211 -10.88 10.89 -1.16
CA SER A 211 -11.76 12.07 -1.02
C SER A 211 -13.18 11.70 -0.63
N LYS A 212 -13.80 10.75 -1.34
CA LYS A 212 -15.18 10.34 -1.06
C LYS A 212 -15.33 9.76 0.34
N LEU A 213 -14.41 8.88 0.75
CA LEU A 213 -14.43 8.28 2.09
C LEU A 213 -14.18 9.34 3.17
N ALA A 214 -13.32 10.33 2.90
CA ALA A 214 -13.08 11.45 3.80
C ALA A 214 -14.35 12.30 4.00
N GLU A 215 -15.04 12.66 2.92
CA GLU A 215 -16.29 13.42 2.97
C GLU A 215 -17.39 12.66 3.73
N GLU A 216 -17.58 11.37 3.42
CA GLU A 216 -18.58 10.52 4.09
C GLU A 216 -18.26 10.33 5.58
N LEU A 217 -16.99 10.11 5.93
CA LEU A 217 -16.57 10.00 7.33
C LEU A 217 -16.73 11.33 8.08
N GLN A 218 -16.42 12.45 7.43
CA GLN A 218 -16.57 13.78 8.02
C GLN A 218 -18.04 14.11 8.31
N ASP A 219 -18.94 13.94 7.33
CA ASP A 219 -20.38 14.16 7.52
C ASP A 219 -20.93 13.32 8.69
N TRP A 220 -20.44 12.08 8.79
CA TRP A 220 -20.84 11.17 9.84
C TRP A 220 -20.35 11.61 11.22
N LEU A 221 -19.06 11.95 11.35
CA LEU A 221 -18.46 12.41 12.60
C LEU A 221 -19.10 13.71 13.10
N ASP A 222 -19.27 14.69 12.21
CA ASP A 222 -19.89 15.99 12.54
C ASP A 222 -21.32 15.80 13.05
N THR A 223 -22.06 14.87 12.44
CA THR A 223 -23.41 14.52 12.89
C THR A 223 -23.40 13.85 14.25
N PHE A 224 -22.52 12.88 14.44
CA PHE A 224 -22.45 12.13 15.68
C PHE A 224 -22.07 13.03 16.86
N GLU A 225 -21.10 13.93 16.68
CA GLU A 225 -20.71 14.92 17.70
C GLU A 225 -21.88 15.85 18.08
N ASN A 226 -22.60 16.38 17.09
CA ASN A 226 -23.77 17.22 17.36
C ASN A 226 -24.86 16.50 18.17
N ARG A 227 -24.98 15.19 17.97
CA ARG A 227 -25.94 14.34 18.67
C ARG A 227 -25.46 13.97 20.08
N GLU A 228 -24.18 13.72 20.24
CA GLU A 228 -23.56 13.49 21.54
C GLU A 228 -23.71 14.73 22.44
N LEU A 229 -23.54 15.94 21.89
CA LEU A 229 -23.81 17.21 22.59
C LEU A 229 -25.27 17.34 23.06
N GLN A 230 -26.20 16.64 22.42
CA GLN A 230 -27.61 16.54 22.82
C GLN A 230 -27.86 15.41 23.85
N GLY A 231 -26.80 14.77 24.36
CA GLY A 231 -26.86 13.70 25.36
C GLY A 231 -27.08 12.30 24.79
N GLN A 232 -27.10 12.13 23.47
CA GLN A 232 -27.40 10.85 22.84
C GLN A 232 -26.10 10.15 22.40
N LYS A 233 -25.75 9.07 23.10
CA LYS A 233 -24.44 8.40 22.93
C LYS A 233 -24.45 7.20 21.98
N LYS A 234 -25.59 6.57 21.73
CA LYS A 234 -25.67 5.33 20.93
C LYS A 234 -25.63 5.55 19.43
N MET A 235 -25.11 4.58 18.68
CA MET A 235 -25.19 4.58 17.21
C MET A 235 -26.58 4.23 16.67
N VAL A 236 -27.31 3.38 17.39
CA VAL A 236 -28.65 2.87 17.02
C VAL A 236 -29.43 2.59 18.31
N GLY A 237 -30.75 2.81 18.33
CA GLY A 237 -31.64 2.43 19.43
C GLY A 237 -32.52 3.55 19.98
N ASP A 238 -33.42 3.16 20.90
CA ASP A 238 -34.52 3.97 21.43
C ASP A 238 -34.06 5.28 22.06
N LEU A 239 -34.46 6.40 21.45
CA LEU A 239 -34.40 7.71 22.06
C LEU A 239 -35.49 7.82 23.13
N PRO A 240 -35.19 8.27 24.36
CA PRO A 240 -36.17 8.26 25.44
C PRO A 240 -37.36 9.21 25.22
N ASP A 241 -37.28 10.17 24.30
CA ASP A 241 -38.42 11.01 23.96
C ASP A 241 -38.20 11.77 22.65
N SER A 242 -39.19 11.67 21.78
CA SER A 242 -39.68 12.67 20.81
C SER A 242 -40.05 12.02 19.49
N ASN A 243 -41.17 12.46 18.93
CA ASN A 243 -41.78 12.10 17.65
C ASN A 243 -40.90 12.39 16.40
N THR A 244 -39.58 12.42 16.56
CA THR A 244 -38.57 12.69 15.53
C THR A 244 -37.87 11.39 15.15
N ARG A 245 -38.58 10.64 14.29
CA ARG A 245 -38.09 9.66 13.30
C ARG A 245 -36.89 8.80 13.69
N PHE A 246 -37.19 7.66 14.29
CA PHE A 246 -36.37 6.44 14.26
C PHE A 246 -35.82 6.14 12.85
N ASP A 247 -36.64 6.34 11.82
CA ASP A 247 -36.33 6.05 10.42
C ASP A 247 -35.07 6.78 9.89
N ILE A 248 -34.77 7.99 10.40
CA ILE A 248 -33.64 8.80 9.90
C ILE A 248 -32.29 8.21 10.33
N TRP A 249 -32.20 7.64 11.54
CA TRP A 249 -30.94 7.14 12.08
C TRP A 249 -30.63 5.72 11.64
N ASP A 250 -31.64 4.88 11.44
CA ASP A 250 -31.44 3.58 10.79
C ASP A 250 -30.95 3.79 9.34
N GLU A 251 -31.55 4.72 8.59
CA GLU A 251 -31.08 5.08 7.24
C GLU A 251 -29.64 5.63 7.25
N ARG A 252 -29.28 6.42 8.27
CA ARG A 252 -27.91 6.95 8.41
C ARG A 252 -26.90 5.91 8.88
N TYR A 253 -27.34 4.93 9.67
CA TYR A 253 -26.53 3.78 10.04
C TYR A 253 -26.26 2.87 8.83
N GLU A 254 -27.19 2.74 7.89
CA GLU A 254 -26.90 2.04 6.63
C GLU A 254 -25.75 2.72 5.87
N LYS A 255 -25.72 4.06 5.80
CA LYS A 255 -24.59 4.79 5.21
C LYS A 255 -23.28 4.59 6.00
N PHE A 256 -23.37 4.45 7.32
CA PHE A 256 -22.20 4.14 8.16
C PHE A 256 -21.61 2.77 7.84
N LYS A 257 -22.43 1.77 7.47
CA LYS A 257 -21.91 0.43 7.16
C LYS A 257 -20.95 0.47 5.98
N ASP A 258 -21.24 1.29 4.97
CA ASP A 258 -20.35 1.46 3.82
C ASP A 258 -19.00 2.06 4.24
N VAL A 259 -19.02 3.12 5.07
CA VAL A 259 -17.81 3.74 5.65
C VAL A 259 -17.04 2.73 6.50
N ARG A 260 -17.74 1.99 7.36
CA ARG A 260 -17.16 0.95 8.21
C ARG A 260 -16.50 -0.14 7.37
N GLU A 261 -17.15 -0.61 6.32
CA GLU A 261 -16.63 -1.68 5.45
C GLU A 261 -15.35 -1.23 4.74
N GLU A 262 -15.31 0.00 4.22
CA GLU A 262 -14.10 0.55 3.59
C GLU A 262 -12.96 0.72 4.61
N ILE A 263 -13.25 1.19 5.83
CA ILE A 263 -12.26 1.29 6.90
C ILE A 263 -11.74 -0.09 7.32
N GLU A 264 -12.62 -1.09 7.44
CA GLU A 264 -12.24 -2.47 7.78
C GLU A 264 -11.36 -3.11 6.70
N LYS A 265 -11.58 -2.80 5.41
CA LYS A 265 -10.72 -3.27 4.32
C LYS A 265 -9.26 -2.82 4.46
N MET A 266 -9.03 -1.70 5.15
CA MET A 266 -7.71 -1.12 5.42
C MET A 266 -7.01 -1.69 6.65
N ASP A 267 -7.68 -2.54 7.44
CA ASP A 267 -7.16 -3.07 8.70
C ASP A 267 -6.07 -4.14 8.50
N LYS A 268 -6.04 -4.80 7.34
CA LYS A 268 -5.14 -5.92 7.07
C LYS A 268 -4.28 -5.72 5.83
N PRO A 269 -2.97 -6.03 5.88
CA PRO A 269 -2.10 -5.93 4.72
C PRO A 269 -2.45 -7.01 3.67
N ALA A 270 -2.12 -6.74 2.41
CA ALA A 270 -2.38 -7.66 1.30
C ALA A 270 -1.71 -9.03 1.49
N THR A 271 -0.48 -9.08 2.01
CA THR A 271 0.23 -10.33 2.35
C THR A 271 -0.56 -11.22 3.30
N HIS A 272 -1.23 -10.63 4.29
CA HIS A 272 -2.07 -11.38 5.23
C HIS A 272 -3.28 -12.00 4.53
N LYS A 273 -3.92 -11.27 3.61
CA LYS A 273 -5.05 -11.78 2.80
C LYS A 273 -4.63 -12.94 1.89
N VAL A 274 -3.44 -12.86 1.28
CA VAL A 274 -2.86 -13.98 0.50
C VAL A 274 -2.65 -15.20 1.38
N LEU A 275 -2.01 -15.06 2.55
CA LEU A 275 -1.77 -16.17 3.47
C LEU A 275 -3.08 -16.83 3.95
N LEU A 276 -4.11 -16.04 4.26
CA LEU A 276 -5.43 -16.54 4.64
C LEU A 276 -6.06 -17.36 3.50
N SER A 277 -5.99 -16.87 2.25
CA SER A 277 -6.55 -17.58 1.09
C SER A 277 -5.89 -18.93 0.81
N ILE A 278 -4.60 -19.08 1.15
CA ILE A 278 -3.86 -20.34 1.05
C ILE A 278 -4.28 -21.27 2.19
N ARG A 279 -4.47 -20.74 3.41
CA ARG A 279 -4.85 -21.53 4.59
C ARG A 279 -6.28 -22.04 4.50
N SER A 280 -7.22 -21.25 3.96
CA SER A 280 -8.62 -21.64 3.76
C SER A 280 -8.83 -22.64 2.61
N ARG A 281 -7.80 -22.87 1.79
CA ARG A 281 -7.80 -23.86 0.70
C ARG A 281 -7.18 -25.21 1.08
N LYS A 282 -6.78 -25.40 2.34
CA LYS A 282 -6.42 -26.74 2.81
C LYS A 282 -7.70 -27.56 3.05
N PRO A 283 -7.85 -28.74 2.42
CA PRO A 283 -9.00 -29.63 2.62
C PRO A 283 -9.07 -30.18 4.05
#